data_AF-M6KJD8-F1
#
_entry.id   AF-M6KJD8-F1
#
_cell.length_a   1.000
_cell.length_b   1.000
_cell.length_c   1.000
_cell.angle_alpha   90.00
_cell.angle_beta   90.00
_cell.angle_gamma   90.00
#
_symmetry.space_group_name_H-M   'P 1'
#
loop_
_entity.id
_entity.type
_entity.pdbx_description
1 polymer ?
#
loop_
_entity_poly.entity_id
_entity_poly.type
_entity_poly.pdbx_seq_one_letter_code
_entity_poly.pdbx_strand_id
1 'polypeptide(L)'
;MDSELYFYFGEIERVIGGDTILVKFELGFNVITRQRIRLHNVWSAELGSSEGEDNFESLKKKLPLKTKVIVRSRSKDVYGRYVGEVLYSKKKIQHPEDIFTIGIYLNQELAEIS
;
A
#
# COMPACT_ATOMS: atom_id res chain seq x y z
N MET A 1 8.99 -22.87 -9.56
CA MET A 1 9.22 -22.46 -8.16
C MET A 1 7.98 -21.71 -7.75
N ASP A 2 7.21 -22.26 -6.81
CA ASP A 2 6.12 -21.49 -6.20
C ASP A 2 6.74 -20.23 -5.61
N SER A 3 6.36 -19.07 -6.14
CA SER A 3 6.74 -17.80 -5.53
C SER A 3 5.99 -17.72 -4.20
N GLU A 4 6.67 -17.96 -3.09
CA GLU A 4 6.05 -17.80 -1.77
C GLU A 4 5.49 -16.37 -1.66
N LEU A 5 4.17 -16.28 -1.54
CA LEU A 5 3.46 -15.02 -1.36
C LEU A 5 3.53 -14.66 0.12
N TYR A 6 4.36 -13.69 0.44
CA TYR A 6 4.43 -13.17 1.80
C TYR A 6 3.45 -12.01 2.00
N PHE A 7 2.75 -12.06 3.12
CA PHE A 7 1.87 -10.99 3.59
C PHE A 7 2.52 -10.33 4.80
N TYR A 8 2.65 -9.01 4.74
CA TYR A 8 3.28 -8.23 5.80
C TYR A 8 2.27 -7.25 6.38
N PHE A 9 2.09 -7.31 7.70
CA PHE A 9 1.29 -6.34 8.42
C PHE A 9 2.12 -5.09 8.72
N GLY A 10 1.53 -3.93 8.48
CA GLY A 10 2.19 -2.66 8.71
C GLY A 10 1.22 -1.51 8.88
N GLU A 11 1.77 -0.32 8.95
CA GLU A 11 1.00 0.92 9.01
C GLU A 11 1.51 1.95 8.02
N ILE A 12 0.58 2.73 7.46
CA ILE A 12 0.91 3.83 6.56
C ILE A 12 1.69 4.89 7.31
N GLU A 13 2.91 5.16 6.87
CA GLU A 13 3.73 6.27 7.38
C GLU A 13 3.56 7.51 6.49
N ARG A 14 3.43 7.32 5.17
CA ARG A 14 3.26 8.44 4.22
C ARG A 14 2.73 7.95 2.87
N VAL A 15 1.88 8.73 2.22
CA VAL A 15 1.63 8.62 0.77
C VAL A 15 2.70 9.41 0.03
N ILE A 16 3.37 8.79 -0.95
CA ILE A 16 4.52 9.38 -1.66
C ILE A 16 4.08 10.02 -2.98
N GLY A 17 3.17 9.38 -3.70
CA GLY A 17 2.58 9.83 -4.96
C GLY A 17 1.26 9.09 -5.21
N GLY A 18 0.63 9.27 -6.37
CA GLY A 18 -0.67 8.66 -6.67
C GLY A 18 -0.70 7.13 -6.78
N ASP A 19 0.47 6.47 -6.89
CA ASP A 19 0.59 5.01 -6.97
C ASP A 19 1.61 4.40 -5.98
N THR A 20 2.19 5.21 -5.10
CA THR A 20 3.32 4.80 -4.26
C THR A 20 3.14 5.24 -2.82
N ILE A 21 3.34 4.33 -1.88
CA ILE A 21 3.18 4.55 -0.43
C ILE A 21 4.45 4.15 0.35
N LEU A 22 4.65 4.74 1.53
CA LEU A 22 5.65 4.33 2.50
C LEU A 22 4.96 3.62 3.66
N VAL A 23 5.32 2.35 3.87
CA VAL A 23 4.77 1.52 4.92
C VAL A 23 5.85 1.20 5.93
N LYS A 24 5.52 1.36 7.21
CA LYS A 24 6.31 0.86 8.33
C LYS A 24 5.80 -0.53 8.69
N PHE A 25 6.67 -1.54 8.53
CA PHE A 25 6.40 -2.92 8.91
C PHE A 25 7.06 -3.25 10.24
N GLU A 26 6.34 -4.00 11.08
CA GLU A 26 6.85 -4.58 12.32
C GLU A 26 6.94 -6.10 12.10
N LEU A 27 8.17 -6.62 12.02
CA LEU A 27 8.43 -8.01 11.64
C LEU A 27 8.61 -8.94 12.85
N GLY A 28 8.23 -8.46 14.04
CA GLY A 28 8.56 -9.09 15.33
C GLY A 28 10.00 -8.80 15.77
N PHE A 29 10.37 -9.28 16.96
CA PHE A 29 11.73 -9.16 17.52
C PHE A 29 12.33 -7.74 17.51
N ASN A 30 11.49 -6.71 17.66
CA ASN A 30 11.86 -5.29 17.53
C ASN A 30 12.49 -4.92 16.17
N VAL A 31 12.29 -5.74 15.14
CA VAL A 31 12.72 -5.44 13.77
C VAL A 31 11.64 -4.61 13.09
N ILE A 32 12.00 -3.36 12.78
CA ILE A 32 11.16 -2.43 12.06
C ILE A 32 11.82 -2.13 10.72
N THR A 33 11.06 -2.19 9.64
CA THR A 33 11.53 -1.77 8.32
C THR A 33 10.54 -0.81 7.68
N ARG A 34 11.05 0.12 6.88
CA ARG A 34 10.26 1.09 6.13
C ARG A 34 10.49 0.84 4.65
N GLN A 35 9.43 0.55 3.92
CA GLN A 35 9.54 0.21 2.51
C GLN A 35 8.60 1.08 1.68
N ARG A 36 9.12 1.55 0.55
CA ARG A 36 8.30 2.14 -0.51
C ARG A 36 7.65 1.00 -1.28
N ILE A 37 6.32 0.99 -1.29
CA ILE A 37 5.51 0.02 -2.02
C ILE A 37 4.88 0.74 -3.21
N ARG A 38 5.21 0.30 -4.42
CA ARG A 38 4.51 0.66 -5.64
C ARG A 38 3.28 -0.23 -5.76
N LEU A 39 2.11 0.37 -5.95
CA LEU A 39 0.86 -0.36 -6.07
C LEU A 39 0.85 -1.13 -7.40
N HIS A 40 0.72 -2.46 -7.31
CA HIS A 40 0.60 -3.34 -8.46
C HIS A 40 -0.64 -2.97 -9.30
N ASN A 41 -0.48 -2.88 -10.63
CA ASN A 41 -1.52 -2.53 -11.60
C ASN A 41 -2.27 -1.21 -11.31
N VAL A 42 -1.65 -0.29 -10.59
CA VAL A 42 -2.14 1.09 -10.45
C VAL A 42 -1.15 1.98 -11.17
N TRP A 43 -1.68 2.85 -12.03
CA TRP A 43 -0.90 3.88 -12.70
C TRP A 43 -1.32 5.25 -12.18
N SER A 44 -0.36 6.16 -12.11
CA SER A 44 -0.64 7.56 -11.82
C SER A 44 0.37 8.43 -12.55
N ALA A 45 -0.08 9.59 -13.04
CA ALA A 45 0.79 10.59 -13.62
C ALA A 45 1.78 11.13 -12.56
N GLU A 46 2.89 11.71 -13.03
CA GLU A 46 3.90 12.30 -12.15
C GLU A 46 3.33 13.47 -11.33
N LEU A 47 3.83 13.62 -10.11
CA LEU A 47 3.49 14.77 -9.26
C LEU A 47 3.85 16.08 -9.97
N GLY A 48 3.00 17.10 -9.78
CA GLY A 48 3.11 18.38 -10.48
C GLY A 48 2.29 18.46 -11.79
N SER A 49 1.77 17.33 -12.29
CA SER A 49 0.63 17.33 -13.20
C SER A 49 -0.69 17.42 -12.42
N SER A 50 -1.75 17.96 -13.03
CA SER A 50 -3.07 18.03 -12.39
C SER A 50 -3.56 16.63 -11.99
N GLU A 51 -3.45 15.67 -12.90
CA GLU A 51 -3.86 14.29 -12.68
C GLU A 51 -3.04 13.58 -11.58
N GLY A 52 -1.73 13.83 -11.54
CA GLY A 52 -0.85 13.28 -10.50
C GLY A 52 -1.21 13.80 -9.12
N GLU A 53 -1.55 15.09 -9.01
CA GLU A 53 -1.98 15.71 -7.75
C GLU A 53 -3.35 15.19 -7.29
N ASP A 54 -4.31 15.07 -8.21
CA ASP A 54 -5.65 14.54 -7.91
C ASP A 54 -5.57 13.08 -7.40
N ASN A 55 -4.78 12.25 -8.06
CA ASN A 55 -4.53 10.88 -7.65
C ASN A 55 -3.83 10.80 -6.29
N PHE A 56 -2.83 11.66 -6.06
CA PHE A 56 -2.13 11.75 -4.79
C PHE A 56 -3.07 12.09 -3.62
N GLU A 57 -3.90 13.14 -3.77
CA GLU A 57 -4.82 13.55 -2.73
C GLU A 57 -5.95 12.52 -2.51
N SER A 58 -6.44 11.88 -3.58
CA SER A 58 -7.39 10.77 -3.49
C SER A 58 -6.81 9.61 -2.66
N LEU A 59 -5.58 9.18 -2.96
CA LEU A 59 -4.91 8.11 -2.23
C LEU A 59 -4.64 8.47 -0.77
N LYS A 60 -4.17 9.70 -0.52
CA LYS A 60 -3.94 10.24 0.82
C LYS A 60 -5.20 10.32 1.67
N LYS A 61 -6.35 10.66 1.06
CA LYS A 61 -7.65 10.63 1.73
C LYS A 61 -8.09 9.21 2.10
N LYS A 62 -7.81 8.22 1.25
CA LYS A 62 -8.10 6.79 1.53
C LYS A 62 -7.15 6.20 2.57
N LEU A 63 -5.90 6.66 2.63
CA LEU A 63 -4.86 6.17 3.52
C LEU A 63 -4.32 7.26 4.47
N PRO A 64 -5.10 7.67 5.49
CA PRO A 64 -4.58 8.49 6.57
C PRO A 64 -3.36 7.87 7.26
N LEU A 65 -2.57 8.71 7.94
CA LEU A 65 -1.43 8.28 8.74
C LEU A 65 -1.84 7.21 9.77
N LYS A 66 -0.98 6.20 9.95
CA LYS A 66 -1.19 5.02 10.83
C LYS A 66 -2.33 4.08 10.41
N THR A 67 -2.91 4.25 9.21
CA THR A 67 -3.83 3.25 8.66
C THR A 67 -3.14 1.90 8.64
N LYS A 68 -3.75 0.89 9.27
CA LYS A 68 -3.23 -0.48 9.28
C LYS A 68 -3.49 -1.14 7.94
N VAL A 69 -2.48 -1.82 7.42
CA VAL A 69 -2.52 -2.45 6.10
C VAL A 69 -1.85 -3.81 6.13
N ILE A 70 -2.24 -4.66 5.18
CA ILE A 70 -1.53 -5.87 4.83
C ILE A 70 -1.02 -5.70 3.41
N VAL A 71 0.28 -5.90 3.23
CA VAL A 71 0.94 -5.80 1.92
C VAL A 71 1.32 -7.20 1.46
N ARG A 72 0.77 -7.61 0.31
CA ARG A 72 1.22 -8.79 -0.44
C ARG A 72 2.30 -8.38 -1.42
N SER A 73 3.54 -8.81 -1.20
CA SER A 73 4.63 -8.55 -2.13
C SER A 73 4.53 -9.40 -3.39
N ARG A 74 4.81 -8.84 -4.56
CA ARG A 74 4.84 -9.55 -5.85
C ARG A 74 6.24 -9.64 -6.44
N SER A 75 6.90 -8.50 -6.56
CA SER A 75 8.18 -8.38 -7.23
C SER A 75 8.93 -7.13 -6.76
N LYS A 76 10.05 -6.84 -7.42
CA LYS A 76 10.73 -5.55 -7.35
C LYS A 76 10.69 -4.90 -8.73
N ASP A 77 10.53 -3.59 -8.77
CA ASP A 77 10.67 -2.83 -10.01
C ASP A 77 12.16 -2.58 -10.35
N VAL A 78 12.41 -1.94 -11.50
CA VAL A 78 13.76 -1.63 -12.00
C VAL A 78 14.57 -0.72 -11.08
N TYR A 79 13.91 0.00 -10.16
CA TYR A 79 14.53 0.87 -9.16
C TYR A 79 14.69 0.17 -7.81
N GLY A 80 14.38 -1.13 -7.73
CA GLY A 80 14.48 -1.94 -6.53
C GLY A 80 13.35 -1.73 -5.52
N ARG A 81 12.30 -0.96 -5.87
CA ARG A 81 11.12 -0.77 -5.02
C ARG A 81 10.26 -2.03 -5.05
N TYR A 82 9.64 -2.37 -3.93
CA TYR A 82 8.71 -3.49 -3.89
C TYR A 82 7.42 -3.11 -4.64
N VAL A 83 6.96 -4.01 -5.51
CA VAL A 83 5.64 -3.93 -6.13
C VAL A 83 4.70 -4.86 -5.37
N GLY A 84 3.54 -4.34 -4.95
CA GLY A 84 2.65 -5.10 -4.09
C GLY A 84 1.18 -4.69 -4.17
N GLU A 85 0.35 -5.58 -3.66
CA GLU A 85 -1.06 -5.33 -3.45
C GLU A 85 -1.30 -5.02 -1.98
N VAL A 86 -2.17 -4.05 -1.73
CA VAL A 86 -2.44 -3.49 -0.41
C VAL A 86 -3.89 -3.78 -0.04
N LEU A 87 -4.07 -4.52 1.04
CA LEU A 87 -5.34 -4.75 1.67
C LEU A 87 -5.45 -3.82 2.88
N TYR A 88 -6.54 -3.09 2.99
CA TYR A 88 -6.77 -2.15 4.09
C TYR A 88 -8.25 -2.14 4.49
N SER A 89 -8.55 -1.52 5.64
CA SER A 89 -9.94 -1.29 6.05
C SER A 89 -10.21 0.19 6.23
N LYS A 90 -11.42 0.62 5.86
CA LYS A 90 -11.94 1.96 6.17
C LYS A 90 -12.29 2.11 7.65
N LYS A 91 -12.44 1.00 8.38
CA LYS A 91 -12.65 0.98 9.83
C LYS A 91 -11.30 0.96 10.54
N LYS A 92 -11.28 1.49 11.77
CA LYS A 92 -10.09 1.40 12.61
C LYS A 92 -9.91 -0.06 13.05
N ILE A 93 -8.76 -0.64 12.70
CA ILE A 93 -8.43 -2.04 13.01
C ILE A 93 -7.37 -2.10 14.11
N GLN A 94 -7.50 -3.09 14.99
CA GLN A 94 -6.49 -3.41 15.99
C GLN A 94 -5.67 -4.64 15.59
N HIS A 95 -6.32 -5.66 15.04
CA HIS A 95 -5.68 -6.94 14.74
C HIS A 95 -5.60 -7.23 13.23
N PRO A 96 -4.49 -7.79 12.71
CA PRO A 96 -4.32 -8.05 11.28
C PRO A 96 -5.42 -8.94 10.67
N GLU A 97 -5.90 -9.94 11.40
CA GLU A 97 -6.94 -10.88 10.97
C GLU A 97 -8.25 -10.20 10.55
N ASP A 98 -8.58 -9.04 11.16
CA ASP A 98 -9.75 -8.27 10.79
C ASP A 98 -9.60 -7.71 9.36
N ILE A 99 -8.39 -7.32 8.95
CA ILE A 99 -8.11 -6.82 7.60
C ILE A 99 -8.32 -7.93 6.57
N PHE A 100 -7.93 -9.17 6.87
CA PHE A 100 -8.20 -10.29 5.96
C PHE A 100 -9.68 -10.60 5.80
N THR A 101 -10.49 -10.35 6.84
CA THR A 101 -11.91 -10.68 6.85
C THR A 101 -12.77 -9.60 6.17
N ILE A 102 -12.47 -8.33 6.45
CA ILE A 102 -13.32 -7.20 6.02
C ILE A 102 -12.58 -6.16 5.16
N GLY A 103 -11.32 -6.42 4.84
CA GLY A 103 -10.49 -5.50 4.08
C GLY A 103 -10.90 -5.41 2.61
N ILE A 104 -10.50 -4.31 2.00
CA ILE A 104 -10.70 -3.98 0.60
C ILE A 104 -9.32 -3.87 -0.04
N TYR A 105 -9.16 -4.46 -1.23
CA TYR A 105 -7.93 -4.29 -1.99
C TYR A 105 -7.89 -2.88 -2.57
N LEU A 106 -6.99 -2.06 -2.04
CA LEU A 106 -6.79 -0.69 -2.49
C LEU A 106 -6.49 -0.61 -3.99
N ASN A 107 -5.70 -1.56 -4.50
CA ASN A 107 -5.34 -1.62 -5.91
C ASN A 107 -6.57 -1.74 -6.82
N GLN A 108 -7.56 -2.52 -6.42
CA GLN A 108 -8.81 -2.69 -7.18
C GLN A 108 -9.65 -1.41 -7.12
N GLU A 109 -9.78 -0.81 -5.94
CA GLU A 109 -10.52 0.44 -5.75
C GLU A 109 -9.92 1.61 -6.56
N LEU A 110 -8.62 1.58 -6.86
CA LEU A 110 -7.95 2.60 -7.68
C LEU A 110 -7.97 2.27 -9.18
N ALA A 111 -7.87 1.00 -9.56
CA ALA A 111 -7.90 0.57 -10.96
C ALA A 111 -9.28 0.79 -11.62
N GLU A 112 -10.37 0.81 -10.83
CA GLU A 112 -11.72 1.12 -11.33
C GLU A 112 -11.93 2.62 -11.65
N ILE A 113 -10.99 3.49 -11.29
CA ILE A 113 -11.05 4.95 -11.48
C ILE A 113 -10.16 5.39 -12.67
N SER A 114 -9.42 4.45 -13.27
CA SER A 114 -8.45 4.68 -14.35
C SER A 114 -9.07 4.54 -15.74
#